data_AF-A0A3C1X1E6-F1
#
_entry.id   AF-A0A3C1X1E6-F1
#
_cell.length_a   1.000
_cell.length_b   1.000
_cell.length_c   1.000
_cell.angle_alpha   90.00
_cell.angle_beta   90.00
_cell.angle_gamma   90.00
#
_symmetry.space_group_name_H-M   'P 1'
#
loop_
_entity.id
_entity.type
_entity.pdbx_description
1 polymer ?
#
loop_
_entity_poly.entity_id
_entity_poly.type
_entity_poly.pdbx_seq_one_letter_code
_entity_poly.pdbx_strand_id
1 'polypeptide(L)' 'LQSVPGSRWQYSSGLTVAGRLVEVVSGLPFEQYLHEQICQPLGMQDTAFVLTPA' A
#
# COMPACT_ATOMS: atom_id res chain seq x y z
N LEU A 1 15.24 15.39 -3.01
CA LEU A 1 15.16 14.89 -1.63
C LEU A 1 15.68 15.98 -0.70
N GLN A 2 14.99 16.27 0.40
CA GLN A 2 15.35 17.37 1.32
C GLN A 2 16.47 17.03 2.31
N SER A 3 16.87 15.75 2.38
CA SER A 3 17.94 15.23 3.23
C SER A 3 18.55 13.97 2.61
N VAL A 4 19.70 13.53 3.13
CA VAL A 4 20.34 12.27 2.74
C VAL A 4 19.51 11.09 3.29
N PRO A 5 19.27 10.02 2.50
CA PRO A 5 18.56 8.84 2.99
C PRO A 5 19.18 8.30 4.28
N GLY A 6 18.34 8.04 5.30
CA GLY A 6 18.77 7.49 6.59
C GLY A 6 19.40 8.50 7.56
N SER A 7 19.71 9.73 7.13
CA SER A 7 20.37 10.72 8.00
C SER A 7 19.41 11.43 8.96
N ARG A 8 18.10 11.37 8.70
CA ARG A 8 17.06 11.98 9.53
C ARG A 8 15.73 11.29 9.30
N TRP A 9 14.89 11.24 10.34
CA TRP A 9 13.48 10.85 10.21
C TRP A 9 12.62 12.05 9.76
N GLN A 10 11.75 11.84 8.77
CA GLN A 10 10.68 12.76 8.45
C GLN A 10 9.43 12.01 7.98
N TYR A 11 8.26 12.55 8.29
CA TYR A 11 7.02 12.12 7.65
C TYR A 11 7.06 12.50 6.15
N SER A 12 6.68 11.56 5.29
CA SER A 12 6.80 11.71 3.83
C SER A 12 5.84 10.78 3.08
N SER A 13 5.79 10.93 1.76
CA SER A 13 5.06 10.05 0.84
C SER A 13 5.77 8.71 0.56
N GLY A 14 6.74 8.31 1.40
CA GLY A 14 7.50 7.07 1.22
C GLY A 14 6.61 5.81 1.13
N LEU A 15 5.48 5.79 1.85
CA LEU A 15 4.52 4.68 1.79
C LEU A 15 3.80 4.58 0.44
N THR A 16 3.53 5.69 -0.25
CA THR A 16 2.95 5.67 -1.60
C THR A 16 3.92 5.02 -2.59
N VAL A 17 5.21 5.34 -2.49
CA VAL A 17 6.26 4.72 -3.30
C VAL A 17 6.39 3.23 -2.97
N ALA A 18 6.36 2.86 -1.69
CA ALA A 18 6.38 1.46 -1.26
C ALA A 18 5.19 0.67 -1.82
N GLY A 19 3.98 1.23 -1.80
CA GLY A 19 2.79 0.62 -2.43
C GLY A 19 3.01 0.36 -3.93
N ARG A 20 3.55 1.35 -4.67
CA ARG A 20 3.89 1.16 -6.09
C ARG A 20 4.95 0.09 -6.31
N LEU A 21 5.93 -0.05 -5.41
CA LEU A 21 6.91 -1.14 -5.48
C LEU A 21 6.25 -2.51 -5.34
N VAL A 22 5.28 -2.65 -4.43
CA VAL A 22 4.49 -3.89 -4.31
C VAL A 22 3.78 -4.21 -5.62
N GLU A 23 3.16 -3.22 -6.27
CA GLU A 23 2.49 -3.44 -7.57
C GLU A 23 3.46 -3.94 -8.64
N VAL A 24 4.62 -3.29 -8.76
CA VAL A 24 5.61 -3.63 -9.78
C VAL A 24 6.21 -5.02 -9.54
N VAL A 25 6.52 -5.35 -8.30
CA VAL A 25 7.17 -6.63 -7.94
C VAL A 25 6.18 -7.80 -8.00
N SER A 26 4.94 -7.59 -7.57
CA SER A 26 3.91 -8.64 -7.58
C SER A 26 3.22 -8.82 -8.95
N GLY A 27 3.21 -7.78 -9.79
CA GLY A 27 2.45 -7.76 -11.04
C GLY A 27 0.94 -7.59 -10.84
N LEU A 28 0.49 -7.31 -9.61
CA LEU A 28 -0.92 -7.10 -9.26
C LEU A 28 -1.18 -5.62 -8.95
N PRO A 29 -2.42 -5.12 -9.17
CA PRO A 29 -2.86 -3.87 -8.56
C PRO A 29 -2.72 -3.92 -7.03
N PHE A 30 -2.35 -2.80 -6.40
CA PHE A 30 -2.05 -2.79 -4.95
C PHE A 30 -3.25 -3.23 -4.10
N GLU A 31 -4.46 -2.82 -4.48
CA GLU A 31 -5.71 -3.20 -3.83
C GLU A 31 -5.92 -4.72 -3.86
N GLN A 32 -5.67 -5.36 -5.00
CA GLN A 32 -5.79 -6.81 -5.14
C GLN A 32 -4.76 -7.54 -4.26
N TYR A 33 -3.50 -7.07 -4.26
CA TYR A 33 -2.47 -7.65 -3.41
C TYR A 33 -2.85 -7.59 -1.93
N LEU A 34 -3.35 -6.45 -1.46
CA LEU A 34 -3.77 -6.29 -0.06
C LEU A 34 -5.00 -7.13 0.27
N HIS A 35 -5.93 -7.30 -0.67
CA HIS A 35 -7.07 -8.18 -0.48
C HIS A 35 -6.63 -9.64 -0.30
N GLU A 36 -5.80 -10.15 -1.21
CA GLU A 36 -5.34 -11.55 -1.21
C GLU A 36 -4.39 -11.88 -0.05
N GLN A 37 -3.46 -10.98 0.26
CA GLN A 37 -2.38 -11.27 1.21
C GLN A 37 -2.70 -10.88 2.67
N ILE A 38 -3.70 -10.01 2.88
CA ILE A 38 -4.02 -9.47 4.21
C ILE A 38 -5.50 -9.59 4.54
N CYS A 39 -6.38 -9.00 3.73
CA CYS A 39 -7.80 -8.88 4.08
C CYS A 39 -8.50 -10.25 4.11
N GLN A 40 -8.30 -11.06 3.07
CA GLN A 40 -8.93 -12.38 2.94
C GLN A 40 -8.47 -13.38 4.01
N PRO A 41 -7.16 -13.49 4.34
CA PRO A 41 -6.70 -14.31 5.47
C PRO A 41 -7.25 -13.88 6.84
N LEU A 42 -7.53 -12.58 7.01
CA LEU A 42 -8.06 -12.02 8.27
C LEU A 42 -9.59 -11.91 8.29
N GLY A 43 -10.29 -12.28 7.21
CA GLY A 43 -11.74 -12.17 7.11
C GLY A 43 -12.27 -10.73 7.05
N MET A 44 -11.45 -9.77 6.61
CA MET A 44 -11.81 -8.36 6.49
C MET A 44 -12.62 -8.12 5.21
N GLN A 45 -13.95 -8.02 5.33
CA GLN A 45 -14.86 -7.86 4.18
C GLN A 45 -15.16 -6.40 3.84
N ASP A 46 -15.00 -5.49 4.80
CA ASP A 46 -15.34 -4.07 4.66
C ASP A 46 -14.08 -3.19 4.59
N THR A 47 -13.20 -3.48 3.63
CA THR A 47 -11.93 -2.73 3.44
C THR A 47 -11.63 -2.61 1.95
N ALA A 48 -11.59 -1.38 1.43
CA ALA A 48 -11.33 -1.08 0.02
C ALA A 48 -10.62 0.29 -0.14
N PHE A 49 -9.92 0.48 -1.26
CA PHE A 49 -9.35 1.80 -1.61
C PHE A 49 -10.40 2.75 -2.18
N VAL A 50 -11.36 2.19 -2.92
CA VAL A 50 -12.47 2.93 -3.50
C VAL A 50 -13.75 2.39 -2.90
N LEU A 51 -14.50 3.25 -2.22
CA LEU A 51 -15.79 2.90 -1.66
C LEU A 51 -16.85 2.85 -2.76
N THR A 52 -17.66 1.79 -2.77
CA THR A 52 -18.88 1.76 -3.56
C THR A 52 -19.99 2.54 -2.83
N PRO A 53 -20.91 3.19 -3.56
CA PRO A 53 -22.10 3.77 -2.95
C PRO A 53 -22.90 2.72 -2.16
N ALA A 54 -23.56 3.17 -1.09
CA ALA A 54 -24.44 2.35 -0.25
C ALA A 54 -25.77 2.01 -0.95
#